data_AF-A0A7Y5L9P2-F1
#
_entry.id   AF-A0A7Y5L9P2-F1
#
_cell.length_a   1.000
_cell.length_b   1.000
_cell.length_c   1.000
_cell.angle_alpha   90.00
_cell.angle_beta   90.00
_cell.angle_gamma   90.00
#
_symmetry.space_group_name_H-M   'P 1'
#
loop_
_entity.id
_entity.type
_entity.pdbx_description
1 polymer ?
#
loop_
_entity_poly.entity_id
_entity_poly.type
_entity_poly.pdbx_seq_one_letter_code
_entity_poly.pdbx_strand_id
1 'polypeptide(L)'
;MLKNYLKIAVRNLLRFKAYSFINLAGLAIGMTCCFLILLYVQDERRYDRFHEKADRIYRIAWLNEHPQTRTPHPMAQAMVKDLPEVESAVSLSPLWGPGLTRRIFSMRYGDKRFDETNVLSVDTTFFKVFSFPFLKGDPQTALHEPFAVIISERIAQKYFGNEEALGKVLRVDNDVDLKVTGVVRNVPVQSHFHFDFLIAYTLLKPRETGSYYTWEDF
;
A
#
# COMPACT_ATOMS: atom_id res chain seq x y z
N MET A 1 -3.09 54.23 14.28
CA MET A 1 -3.63 53.93 15.63
C MET A 1 -3.40 52.48 16.07
N LEU A 2 -3.59 51.48 15.19
CA LEU A 2 -3.35 50.06 15.50
C LEU A 2 -1.97 49.77 16.13
N LYS A 3 -0.91 50.43 15.62
CA LYS A 3 0.46 50.33 16.17
C LYS A 3 0.57 50.71 17.65
N ASN A 4 -0.19 51.72 18.10
CA ASN A 4 -0.17 52.13 19.51
C ASN A 4 -0.88 51.11 20.39
N TYR A 5 -2.02 50.57 19.96
CA TYR A 5 -2.73 49.51 20.71
C TYR A 5 -1.89 48.23 20.83
N LEU A 6 -1.25 47.78 19.75
CA LEU A 6 -0.31 46.64 19.77
C LEU A 6 0.87 46.90 20.71
N LYS A 7 1.48 48.09 20.67
CA LYS A 7 2.61 48.46 21.53
C LYS A 7 2.22 48.44 23.02
N ILE A 8 1.02 48.91 23.35
CA ILE A 8 0.50 48.91 24.73
C ILE A 8 0.20 47.47 25.19
N ALA A 9 -0.42 46.65 24.35
CA ALA A 9 -0.72 45.25 24.65
C ALA A 9 0.56 44.44 24.95
N VAL A 10 1.58 44.54 24.09
CA VAL A 10 2.87 43.85 24.28
C VAL A 10 3.56 44.31 25.57
N ARG A 11 3.50 45.61 25.88
CA ARG A 11 4.10 46.14 27.12
C ARG A 11 3.40 45.63 28.37
N ASN A 12 2.08 45.44 28.32
CA ASN A 12 1.31 44.83 29.42
C ASN A 12 1.60 43.34 29.56
N LEU A 13 1.68 42.59 28.46
CA LEU A 13 2.08 41.17 28.43
C LEU A 13 3.45 40.95 29.09
N LEU A 14 4.42 41.81 28.79
CA LEU A 14 5.77 41.75 29.36
C LEU A 14 5.86 42.23 30.82
N ARG A 15 4.93 43.10 31.26
CA ARG A 15 4.89 43.61 32.65
C ARG A 15 4.28 42.57 33.60
N PHE A 16 3.24 41.86 33.16
CA PHE A 16 2.54 40.84 33.95
C PHE A 16 2.87 39.43 33.47
N LYS A 17 4.15 39.05 33.54
CA LYS A 17 4.70 37.83 32.90
C LYS A 17 4.03 36.54 33.37
N ALA A 18 3.83 36.35 34.68
CA ALA A 18 3.25 35.12 35.22
C ALA A 18 1.79 34.93 34.80
N TYR A 19 0.96 35.98 34.96
CA TYR A 19 -0.44 35.95 34.54
C TYR A 19 -0.59 35.75 33.03
N SER A 20 0.22 36.45 32.25
CA SER A 20 0.22 36.32 30.79
C SER A 20 0.65 34.93 30.35
N PHE A 21 1.67 34.36 31.00
CA PHE A 21 2.16 33.02 30.72
C PHE A 21 1.10 31.95 30.98
N ILE A 22 0.43 31.98 32.14
CA ILE A 22 -0.61 31.00 32.48
C ILE A 22 -1.75 31.02 31.45
N ASN A 23 -2.26 32.20 31.10
CA ASN A 23 -3.35 32.32 30.13
C ASN A 23 -2.93 31.91 28.71
N LEU A 24 -1.75 32.36 28.26
CA LEU A 24 -1.26 32.04 26.93
C LEU A 24 -0.91 30.56 26.81
N ALA A 25 -0.30 29.96 27.84
CA ALA A 25 0.01 28.53 27.86
C ALA A 25 -1.27 27.68 27.86
N GLY A 26 -2.27 28.03 28.68
CA GLY A 26 -3.55 27.33 28.68
C GLY A 26 -4.24 27.38 27.33
N LEU A 27 -4.30 28.56 26.70
CA LEU A 27 -4.86 28.72 25.36
C LEU A 27 -4.05 27.96 24.31
N ALA A 28 -2.72 28.04 24.35
CA ALA A 28 -1.85 27.36 23.39
C ALA A 28 -1.99 25.84 23.49
N ILE A 29 -2.05 25.28 24.70
CA ILE A 29 -2.25 23.85 24.92
C ILE A 29 -3.63 23.43 24.41
N GLY A 30 -4.70 24.17 24.76
CA GLY A 30 -6.05 23.88 24.28
C GLY A 30 -6.17 23.88 22.75
N MET A 31 -5.61 24.91 22.10
CA MET A 31 -5.57 24.99 20.63
C MET A 31 -4.73 23.87 20.00
N THR A 32 -3.58 23.55 20.62
CA THR A 32 -2.71 22.46 20.13
C THR A 32 -3.44 21.11 20.20
N CYS A 33 -4.09 20.79 21.31
CA CYS A 33 -4.89 19.58 21.45
C CYS A 33 -6.00 19.50 20.39
N CYS A 34 -6.71 20.61 20.16
CA CYS A 34 -7.76 20.68 19.14
C CYS A 34 -7.20 20.41 17.72
N PHE A 35 -6.07 21.02 17.37
CA PHE A 35 -5.43 20.81 16.07
C PHE A 35 -4.88 19.40 15.90
N LEU A 36 -4.30 18.80 16.93
CA LEU A 36 -3.84 17.41 16.86
C LEU A 36 -4.98 16.45 16.60
N ILE A 37 -6.13 16.62 17.29
CA ILE A 37 -7.33 15.81 17.04
C ILE A 37 -7.84 16.02 15.61
N LEU A 38 -7.89 17.27 15.14
CA LEU A 38 -8.34 17.58 13.78
C LEU A 38 -7.43 16.95 12.72
N LEU A 39 -6.12 17.05 12.88
CA LEU A 39 -5.15 16.44 11.98
C LEU A 39 -5.26 14.91 11.98
N TYR A 40 -5.43 14.30 13.15
CA TYR A 40 -5.66 12.86 13.27
C TYR A 40 -6.92 12.42 12.51
N VAL A 41 -8.05 13.09 12.74
CA VAL A 41 -9.30 12.79 12.03
C VAL A 41 -9.15 13.01 10.52
N GLN A 42 -8.44 14.04 10.09
CA GLN A 42 -8.17 14.27 8.67
C GLN A 42 -7.31 13.18 8.04
N ASP A 43 -6.31 12.67 8.75
CA ASP A 43 -5.44 11.59 8.26
C ASP A 43 -6.22 10.26 8.17
N GLU A 44 -6.98 9.91 9.20
CA GLU A 44 -7.84 8.72 9.20
C GLU A 44 -8.85 8.72 8.04
N ARG A 45 -9.41 9.89 7.70
CA ARG A 45 -10.36 10.00 6.57
C ARG A 45 -9.71 9.96 5.19
N ARG A 46 -8.37 10.02 5.09
CA ARG A 46 -7.63 9.98 3.81
C ARG A 46 -7.20 8.59 3.39
N TYR A 47 -7.29 7.59 4.27
CA TYR A 47 -6.92 6.21 3.95
C TYR A 47 -7.64 5.69 2.71
N ASP A 48 -6.85 5.14 1.78
CA ASP A 48 -7.27 4.55 0.49
C ASP A 48 -8.06 5.47 -0.46
N ARG A 49 -8.23 6.75 -0.10
CA ARG A 49 -8.97 7.74 -0.92
C ARG A 49 -8.22 8.20 -2.16
N PHE A 50 -6.97 7.75 -2.35
CA PHE A 50 -6.14 8.12 -3.49
C PHE A 50 -6.47 7.33 -4.77
N HIS A 51 -7.25 6.25 -4.67
CA HIS A 51 -7.74 5.51 -5.84
C HIS A 51 -8.88 6.26 -6.54
N GLU A 52 -8.95 6.21 -7.87
CA GLU A 52 -9.96 6.94 -8.65
C GLU A 52 -11.40 6.51 -8.32
N LYS A 53 -11.59 5.25 -7.94
CA LYS A 53 -12.88 4.64 -7.61
C LYS A 53 -13.02 4.34 -6.11
N ALA A 54 -12.32 5.08 -5.24
CA ALA A 54 -12.23 4.76 -3.81
C ALA A 54 -13.58 4.66 -3.09
N ASP A 55 -14.64 5.28 -3.61
CA ASP A 55 -16.02 5.23 -3.11
C ASP A 55 -16.76 3.93 -3.45
N ARG A 56 -16.29 3.16 -4.43
CA ARG A 56 -16.89 1.90 -4.90
C ARG A 56 -15.98 0.68 -4.77
N ILE A 57 -14.83 0.83 -4.11
CA ILE A 57 -13.93 -0.28 -3.79
C ILE A 57 -14.27 -0.79 -2.39
N TYR A 58 -14.57 -2.08 -2.29
CA TYR A 58 -14.93 -2.73 -1.03
C TYR A 58 -14.03 -3.92 -0.76
N ARG A 59 -13.80 -4.19 0.53
CA ARG A 59 -13.10 -5.38 1.00
C ARG A 59 -14.09 -6.33 1.63
N ILE A 60 -14.04 -7.60 1.21
CA ILE A 60 -14.88 -8.64 1.77
C ILE A 60 -14.31 -9.10 3.12
N ALA A 61 -15.20 -9.20 4.11
CA ALA A 61 -14.88 -9.65 5.44
C ALA A 61 -15.97 -10.62 5.95
N TRP A 62 -15.52 -11.66 6.65
CA TRP A 62 -16.38 -12.53 7.43
C TRP A 62 -16.63 -11.85 8.77
N LEU A 63 -17.90 -11.59 9.08
CA LEU A 63 -18.35 -10.98 10.33
C LEU A 63 -19.07 -12.03 11.18
N ASN A 64 -18.33 -13.02 11.66
CA ASN A 64 -18.80 -14.03 12.62
C ASN A 64 -18.15 -13.82 14.00
N GLU A 65 -18.21 -14.82 14.89
CA GLU A 65 -17.56 -14.76 16.22
C GLU A 65 -16.04 -14.54 16.16
N HIS A 66 -15.41 -14.84 15.02
CA HIS A 66 -13.99 -14.62 14.75
C HIS A 66 -13.80 -13.83 13.46
N PRO A 67 -14.07 -12.50 13.48
CA PRO A 67 -14.06 -11.70 12.27
C PRO A 67 -12.73 -11.81 11.54
N GLN A 68 -12.79 -12.10 10.24
CA GLN A 68 -11.61 -12.21 9.40
C GLN A 68 -11.82 -11.54 8.05
N THR A 69 -10.75 -10.98 7.52
CA THR A 69 -10.73 -10.28 6.24
C THR A 69 -10.03 -11.10 5.15
N ARG A 70 -9.96 -12.41 5.38
CA ARG A 70 -9.42 -13.42 4.46
C ARG A 70 -10.58 -14.18 3.85
N THR A 71 -10.52 -14.38 2.56
CA THR A 71 -11.52 -15.10 1.79
C THR A 71 -10.83 -16.20 0.98
N PRO A 72 -11.56 -17.27 0.61
CA PRO A 72 -11.07 -18.21 -0.40
C PRO A 72 -10.72 -17.46 -1.68
N HIS A 73 -9.58 -17.81 -2.30
CA HIS A 73 -9.12 -17.19 -3.54
C HIS A 73 -10.15 -17.18 -4.68
N PRO A 74 -10.91 -18.28 -4.96
CA PRO A 74 -11.90 -18.28 -6.04
C PRO A 74 -13.13 -17.39 -5.79
N MET A 75 -13.25 -16.79 -4.60
CA MET A 75 -14.37 -15.90 -4.28
C MET A 75 -14.40 -14.67 -5.19
N ALA A 76 -13.25 -14.10 -5.57
CA ALA A 76 -13.22 -12.94 -6.45
C ALA A 76 -13.85 -13.25 -7.82
N GLN A 77 -13.51 -14.40 -8.41
CA GLN A 77 -14.03 -14.86 -9.69
C GLN A 77 -15.53 -15.21 -9.58
N ALA A 78 -15.93 -15.90 -8.51
CA ALA A 78 -17.33 -16.23 -8.25
C ALA A 78 -18.19 -14.98 -8.08
N MET A 79 -17.72 -13.96 -7.36
CA MET A 79 -18.45 -12.70 -7.18
C MET A 79 -18.69 -11.98 -8.52
N VAL A 80 -17.68 -11.90 -9.39
CA VAL A 80 -17.84 -11.28 -10.71
C VAL A 80 -18.81 -12.09 -11.60
N LYS A 81 -18.79 -13.42 -11.47
CA LYS A 81 -19.63 -14.32 -12.27
C LYS A 81 -21.10 -14.30 -11.84
N ASP A 82 -21.34 -14.36 -10.53
CA ASP A 82 -22.67 -14.64 -9.97
C ASP A 82 -23.39 -13.35 -9.52
N LEU A 83 -22.69 -12.22 -9.36
CA LEU A 83 -23.26 -10.94 -8.92
C LEU A 83 -23.04 -9.85 -9.99
N PRO A 84 -24.09 -9.42 -10.71
CA PRO A 84 -23.96 -8.40 -11.77
C PRO A 84 -23.52 -7.02 -11.26
N GLU A 85 -23.67 -6.74 -9.96
CA GLU A 85 -23.23 -5.49 -9.33
C GLU A 85 -21.71 -5.40 -9.18
N VAL A 86 -20.99 -6.52 -9.33
CA VAL A 86 -19.53 -6.58 -9.17
C VAL A 86 -18.84 -6.38 -10.52
N GLU A 87 -18.45 -5.14 -10.81
CA GLU A 87 -17.74 -4.79 -12.07
C GLU A 87 -16.39 -5.53 -12.23
N SER A 88 -15.64 -5.67 -11.13
CA SER A 88 -14.34 -6.34 -11.08
C SER A 88 -13.99 -6.69 -9.65
N ALA A 89 -13.36 -7.84 -9.45
CA ALA A 89 -12.81 -8.27 -8.17
C ALA A 89 -11.36 -8.72 -8.35
N VAL A 90 -10.59 -8.68 -7.26
CA VAL A 90 -9.17 -9.07 -7.23
C VAL A 90 -8.88 -9.77 -5.91
N SER A 91 -8.14 -10.87 -5.96
CA SER A 91 -7.55 -11.48 -4.78
C SER A 91 -6.16 -10.89 -4.51
N LEU A 92 -5.92 -10.57 -3.24
CA LEU A 92 -4.68 -9.99 -2.73
C LEU A 92 -4.12 -10.92 -1.66
N SER A 93 -2.92 -11.45 -1.87
CA SER A 93 -2.30 -12.37 -0.92
C SER A 93 -0.89 -11.95 -0.57
N PRO A 94 -0.60 -11.59 0.69
CA PRO A 94 0.76 -11.56 1.17
C PRO A 94 1.34 -12.96 1.12
N LEU A 95 2.60 -13.07 0.68
CA LEU A 95 3.28 -14.35 0.72
C LEU A 95 3.80 -14.60 2.14
N TRP A 96 3.05 -15.41 2.89
CA TRP A 96 3.39 -15.75 4.26
C TRP A 96 4.48 -16.83 4.33
N GLY A 97 5.34 -16.72 5.32
CA GLY A 97 6.25 -17.76 5.75
C GLY A 97 5.61 -18.68 6.79
N PRO A 98 6.39 -19.63 7.33
CA PRO A 98 5.93 -20.51 8.41
C PRO A 98 5.34 -19.72 9.57
N GLY A 99 4.22 -20.21 10.12
CA GLY A 99 3.54 -19.59 11.26
C GLY A 99 2.89 -18.22 10.97
N LEU A 100 2.51 -17.94 9.70
CA LEU A 100 1.92 -16.66 9.29
C LEU A 100 2.84 -15.45 9.51
N THR A 101 4.15 -15.68 9.55
CA THR A 101 5.16 -14.61 9.61
C THR A 101 5.38 -14.03 8.22
N ARG A 102 5.86 -12.79 8.13
CA ARG A 102 6.25 -12.21 6.83
C ARG A 102 7.40 -13.04 6.26
N ARG A 103 7.21 -13.62 5.06
CA ARG A 103 8.28 -14.33 4.37
C ARG A 103 9.35 -13.32 3.95
N ILE A 104 10.60 -13.70 4.15
CA ILE A 104 11.75 -12.98 3.62
C ILE A 104 12.10 -13.60 2.27
N PHE A 105 12.17 -12.77 1.24
CA PHE A 105 12.58 -13.15 -0.10
C PHE A 105 13.97 -12.59 -0.39
N SER A 106 14.90 -13.46 -0.75
CA SER A 106 16.23 -13.02 -1.14
C SER A 106 16.22 -12.67 -2.62
N MET A 107 16.17 -11.38 -2.93
CA MET A 107 16.10 -10.83 -4.27
C MET A 107 17.50 -10.47 -4.76
N ARG A 108 17.86 -10.90 -5.97
CA ARG A 108 19.19 -10.68 -6.56
C ARG A 108 19.10 -10.08 -7.97
N TYR A 109 19.98 -9.12 -8.24
CA TYR A 109 20.25 -8.57 -9.57
C TYR A 109 21.75 -8.34 -9.74
N GLY A 110 22.40 -9.09 -10.64
CA GLY A 110 23.86 -9.11 -10.72
C GLY A 110 24.49 -9.44 -9.37
N ASP A 111 25.39 -8.58 -8.90
CA ASP A 111 26.05 -8.69 -7.60
C ASP A 111 25.22 -8.14 -6.42
N LYS A 112 24.12 -7.44 -6.69
CA LYS A 112 23.26 -6.88 -5.63
C LYS A 112 22.33 -7.96 -5.11
N ARG A 113 22.30 -8.13 -3.79
CA ARG A 113 21.40 -9.05 -3.08
C ARG A 113 20.80 -8.36 -1.87
N PHE A 114 19.48 -8.41 -1.75
CA PHE A 114 18.77 -7.88 -0.59
C PHE A 114 17.65 -8.82 -0.16
N ASP A 115 17.32 -8.72 1.12
CA ASP A 115 16.19 -9.42 1.70
C ASP A 115 14.97 -8.49 1.73
N GLU A 116 13.90 -8.92 1.05
CA GLU A 116 12.67 -8.14 0.85
C GLU A 116 11.48 -8.86 1.49
N THR A 117 10.56 -8.09 2.07
CA THR A 117 9.41 -8.64 2.82
C THR A 117 8.06 -8.16 2.32
N ASN A 118 8.01 -7.06 1.56
CA ASN A 118 6.77 -6.46 1.07
C ASN A 118 6.42 -6.97 -0.34
N VAL A 119 6.24 -8.29 -0.44
CA VAL A 119 5.83 -8.96 -1.67
C VAL A 119 4.36 -9.35 -1.56
N LEU A 120 3.55 -8.88 -2.51
CA LEU A 120 2.15 -9.25 -2.64
C LEU A 120 1.94 -10.03 -3.94
N SER A 121 1.15 -11.09 -3.86
CA SER A 121 0.63 -11.81 -5.02
C SER A 121 -0.76 -11.29 -5.34
N VAL A 122 -1.00 -10.99 -6.62
CA VAL A 122 -2.23 -10.34 -7.09
C VAL A 122 -2.70 -10.89 -8.44
N ASP A 123 -4.02 -10.89 -8.65
CA ASP A 123 -4.60 -11.23 -9.94
C ASP A 123 -4.36 -10.15 -11.00
N THR A 124 -4.54 -10.52 -12.27
CA THR A 124 -4.44 -9.60 -13.42
C THR A 124 -5.44 -8.44 -13.36
N THR A 125 -6.52 -8.57 -12.59
CA THR A 125 -7.54 -7.54 -12.39
C THR A 125 -7.14 -6.48 -11.37
N PHE A 126 -5.96 -6.56 -10.74
CA PHE A 126 -5.54 -5.63 -9.69
C PHE A 126 -5.65 -4.15 -10.10
N PHE A 127 -5.12 -3.78 -11.28
CA PHE A 127 -5.17 -2.40 -11.76
C PHE A 127 -6.52 -1.99 -12.39
N LYS A 128 -7.49 -2.92 -12.49
CA LYS A 128 -8.88 -2.57 -12.81
C LYS A 128 -9.63 -2.09 -11.56
N VAL A 129 -9.23 -2.59 -10.40
CA VAL A 129 -9.81 -2.25 -9.08
C VAL A 129 -9.05 -1.08 -8.46
N PHE A 130 -7.72 -1.12 -8.40
CA PHE A 130 -6.89 -0.11 -7.73
C PHE A 130 -6.14 0.76 -8.74
N SER A 131 -6.27 2.08 -8.58
CA SER A 131 -5.52 3.05 -9.41
C SER A 131 -4.15 3.34 -8.78
N PHE A 132 -3.08 3.11 -9.54
CA PHE A 132 -1.71 3.49 -9.21
C PHE A 132 -1.06 4.16 -10.43
N PRO A 133 -0.32 5.28 -10.27
CA PRO A 133 0.40 5.88 -11.38
C PRO A 133 1.54 4.97 -11.86
N PHE A 134 1.47 4.54 -13.12
CA PHE A 134 2.57 3.84 -13.78
C PHE A 134 3.63 4.84 -14.22
N LEU A 135 4.87 4.61 -13.81
CA LEU A 135 6.04 5.34 -14.31
C LEU A 135 6.57 4.69 -15.60
N LYS A 136 6.49 3.36 -15.68
CA LYS A 136 6.91 2.54 -16.83
C LYS A 136 6.04 1.28 -16.95
N GLY A 137 5.86 0.79 -18.17
CA GLY A 137 5.01 -0.37 -18.48
C GLY A 137 3.55 0.00 -18.68
N ASP A 138 2.72 -0.99 -18.97
CA ASP A 138 1.29 -0.82 -19.24
C ASP A 138 0.45 -1.59 -18.21
N PRO A 139 -0.45 -0.92 -17.45
CA PRO A 139 -1.29 -1.57 -16.44
C PRO A 139 -2.16 -2.71 -16.98
N GLN A 140 -2.54 -2.67 -18.26
CA GLN A 140 -3.41 -3.69 -18.86
C GLN A 140 -2.67 -4.98 -19.21
N THR A 141 -1.34 -4.94 -19.33
CA THR A 141 -0.53 -6.09 -19.77
C THR A 141 0.50 -6.52 -18.75
N ALA A 142 0.85 -5.67 -17.79
CA ALA A 142 1.98 -5.88 -16.88
C ALA A 142 1.87 -7.13 -15.97
N LEU A 143 0.67 -7.68 -15.73
CA LEU A 143 0.49 -8.91 -14.94
C LEU A 143 0.09 -10.15 -15.76
N HIS A 144 0.02 -10.04 -17.09
CA HIS A 144 -0.47 -11.13 -17.95
C HIS A 144 0.60 -12.18 -18.25
N GLU A 145 1.88 -11.81 -18.22
CA GLU A 145 2.97 -12.75 -18.45
C GLU A 145 3.23 -13.60 -17.19
N PRO A 146 3.45 -14.93 -17.32
CA PRO A 146 4.01 -15.72 -16.25
C PRO A 146 5.35 -15.13 -15.80
N PHE A 147 5.66 -15.23 -14.50
CA PHE A 147 6.91 -14.70 -13.94
C PHE A 147 7.07 -13.18 -14.07
N ALA A 148 5.96 -12.45 -14.31
CA ALA A 148 5.95 -11.00 -14.26
C ALA A 148 6.03 -10.48 -12.82
N VAL A 149 6.81 -9.41 -12.64
CA VAL A 149 6.82 -8.61 -11.41
C VAL A 149 6.70 -7.13 -11.74
N ILE A 150 5.86 -6.45 -10.96
CA ILE A 150 5.78 -5.00 -10.94
C ILE A 150 6.45 -4.52 -9.66
N ILE A 151 7.27 -3.48 -9.78
CA ILE A 151 8.04 -2.95 -8.65
C ILE A 151 7.68 -1.51 -8.35
N SER A 152 7.84 -1.10 -7.09
CA SER A 152 7.73 0.31 -6.71
C SER A 152 8.91 1.14 -7.23
N GLU A 153 8.69 2.44 -7.39
CA GLU A 153 9.71 3.43 -7.75
C GLU A 153 10.95 3.33 -6.85
N ARG A 154 10.75 3.14 -5.54
CA ARG A 154 11.84 2.97 -4.58
C ARG A 154 12.67 1.71 -4.86
N ILE A 155 12.03 0.60 -5.21
CA ILE A 155 12.72 -0.64 -5.57
C ILE A 155 13.45 -0.47 -6.91
N ALA A 156 12.84 0.18 -7.89
CA ALA A 156 13.51 0.48 -9.15
C ALA A 156 14.83 1.24 -8.91
N GLN A 157 14.79 2.30 -8.08
CA GLN A 157 15.99 3.04 -7.69
C GLN A 157 16.99 2.18 -6.89
N LYS A 158 16.53 1.35 -5.95
CA LYS A 158 17.40 0.50 -5.12
C LYS A 158 18.20 -0.50 -5.96
N TYR A 159 17.57 -1.19 -6.91
CA TYR A 159 18.22 -2.25 -7.70
C TYR A 159 18.92 -1.71 -8.94
N PHE A 160 18.30 -0.76 -9.65
CA PHE A 160 18.75 -0.31 -10.96
C PHE A 160 19.32 1.13 -10.95
N GLY A 161 19.21 1.85 -9.84
CA GLY A 161 19.65 3.24 -9.78
C GLY A 161 18.89 4.09 -10.79
N ASN A 162 19.62 4.80 -11.64
CA ASN A 162 19.03 5.61 -12.71
C ASN A 162 18.83 4.84 -14.03
N GLU A 163 19.17 3.55 -14.07
CA GLU A 163 18.96 2.73 -15.25
C GLU A 163 17.50 2.29 -15.39
N GLU A 164 17.08 2.02 -16.62
CA GLU A 164 15.74 1.52 -16.89
C GLU A 164 15.54 0.13 -16.29
N ALA A 165 14.50 -0.02 -15.46
CA ALA A 165 14.18 -1.27 -14.77
C ALA A 165 13.34 -2.23 -15.63
N LEU A 166 12.55 -1.69 -16.57
CA LEU A 166 11.62 -2.46 -17.39
C LEU A 166 12.36 -3.51 -18.23
N GLY A 167 11.85 -4.74 -18.26
CA GLY A 167 12.42 -5.87 -18.99
C GLY A 167 13.60 -6.56 -18.30
N LYS A 168 14.14 -6.00 -17.21
CA LYS A 168 15.21 -6.65 -16.44
C LYS A 168 14.66 -7.81 -15.60
N VAL A 169 15.54 -8.74 -15.26
CA VAL A 169 15.17 -9.96 -14.52
C VAL A 169 15.77 -9.93 -13.11
N LEU A 170 14.93 -10.18 -12.11
CA LEU A 170 15.30 -10.35 -10.71
C LEU A 170 15.24 -11.85 -10.35
N ARG A 171 16.29 -12.37 -9.71
CA ARG A 171 16.32 -13.74 -9.21
C ARG A 171 15.82 -13.78 -7.77
N VAL A 172 14.84 -14.61 -7.47
CA VAL A 172 14.24 -14.80 -6.15
C VAL A 172 14.68 -16.12 -5.55
N ASP A 173 15.21 -16.10 -4.33
CA ASP A 173 15.63 -17.28 -3.56
C ASP A 173 16.58 -18.22 -4.33
N ASN A 174 17.32 -17.68 -5.32
CA ASN A 174 18.13 -18.42 -6.29
C ASN A 174 17.38 -19.48 -7.11
N ASP A 175 16.05 -19.49 -7.09
CA ASP A 175 15.21 -20.51 -7.70
C ASP A 175 14.41 -19.98 -8.89
N VAL A 176 13.79 -18.80 -8.74
CA VAL A 176 12.85 -18.26 -9.73
C VAL A 176 13.31 -16.93 -10.28
N ASP A 177 13.22 -16.79 -11.59
CA ASP A 177 13.45 -15.53 -12.31
C ASP A 177 12.13 -14.79 -12.48
N LEU A 178 12.10 -13.51 -12.11
CA LEU A 178 10.98 -12.61 -12.31
C LEU A 178 11.37 -11.47 -13.25
N LYS A 179 10.64 -11.30 -14.34
CA LYS A 179 10.84 -10.20 -15.30
C LYS A 179 10.06 -8.98 -14.84
N VAL A 180 10.73 -7.84 -14.75
CA VAL A 180 10.10 -6.55 -14.43
C VAL A 180 9.26 -6.10 -15.61
N THR A 181 7.94 -6.08 -15.45
CA THR A 181 6.96 -5.72 -16.49
C THR A 181 6.29 -4.36 -16.25
N GLY A 182 6.51 -3.77 -15.08
CA GLY A 182 6.02 -2.44 -14.76
C GLY A 182 6.75 -1.81 -13.57
N VAL A 183 6.77 -0.48 -13.56
CA VAL A 183 7.22 0.32 -12.43
C VAL A 183 6.11 1.29 -12.06
N VAL A 184 5.66 1.24 -10.82
CA VAL A 184 4.60 2.10 -10.30
C VAL A 184 5.15 3.06 -9.25
N ARG A 185 4.50 4.22 -9.09
CA ARG A 185 4.83 5.15 -8.01
C ARG A 185 4.66 4.46 -6.65
N ASN A 186 5.47 4.88 -5.68
CA ASN A 186 5.38 4.36 -4.31
C ASN A 186 3.95 4.51 -3.75
N VAL A 187 3.51 3.49 -3.02
CA VAL A 187 2.22 3.50 -2.33
C VAL A 187 2.21 4.64 -1.29
N PRO A 188 1.17 5.49 -1.26
CA PRO A 188 1.05 6.53 -0.25
C PRO A 188 1.00 5.96 1.17
N VAL A 189 1.47 6.74 2.16
CA VAL A 189 1.46 6.33 3.57
C VAL A 189 0.03 6.05 4.07
N GLN A 190 -0.96 6.80 3.59
CA GLN A 190 -2.38 6.61 3.87
C GLN A 190 -3.00 5.48 3.02
N SER A 191 -2.42 4.29 3.08
CA SER A 191 -2.91 3.08 2.41
C SER A 191 -2.99 1.93 3.40
N HIS A 192 -4.08 1.15 3.37
CA HIS A 192 -4.23 0.02 4.28
C HIS A 192 -3.27 -1.15 3.96
N PHE A 193 -2.71 -1.18 2.75
CA PHE A 193 -1.68 -2.12 2.34
C PHE A 193 -0.56 -1.41 1.60
N HIS A 194 0.64 -1.96 1.69
CA HIS A 194 1.83 -1.46 1.02
C HIS A 194 2.52 -2.64 0.33
N PHE A 195 3.12 -2.37 -0.83
CA PHE A 195 3.91 -3.35 -1.55
C PHE A 195 5.14 -2.69 -2.14
N ASP A 196 6.17 -3.51 -2.29
CA ASP A 196 7.39 -3.18 -3.04
C ASP A 196 7.47 -4.00 -4.32
N PHE A 197 6.91 -5.22 -4.28
CA PHE A 197 6.81 -6.14 -5.39
C PHE A 197 5.38 -6.66 -5.48
N LEU A 198 4.79 -6.55 -6.68
CA LEU A 198 3.55 -7.23 -7.05
C LEU A 198 3.91 -8.34 -8.02
N ILE A 199 3.67 -9.58 -7.62
CA ILE A 199 3.86 -10.73 -8.49
C ILE A 199 2.50 -11.20 -9.01
N ALA A 200 2.46 -11.62 -10.26
CA ALA A 200 1.25 -12.20 -10.84
C ALA A 200 0.89 -13.49 -10.09
N TYR A 201 -0.37 -13.62 -9.68
CA TYR A 201 -0.85 -14.77 -8.93
C TYR A 201 -0.70 -16.10 -9.69
N THR A 202 -0.64 -16.05 -11.01
CA THR A 202 -0.32 -17.19 -11.89
C THR A 202 1.01 -17.86 -11.54
N LEU A 203 1.95 -17.17 -10.88
CA LEU A 203 3.20 -17.73 -10.36
C LEU A 203 3.03 -18.75 -9.24
N LEU A 204 1.92 -18.66 -8.50
CA LEU A 204 1.62 -19.59 -7.42
C LEU A 204 0.97 -20.88 -7.93
N LYS A 205 0.35 -20.87 -9.12
CA LYS A 205 -0.36 -22.04 -9.69
C LYS A 205 0.54 -23.27 -9.94
N PRO A 206 1.79 -23.17 -10.43
CA PRO A 206 2.63 -24.34 -10.70
C PRO A 206 3.42 -24.82 -9.48
N ARG A 207 3.48 -24.02 -8.40
CA ARG A 207 4.23 -24.38 -7.18
C ARG A 207 3.33 -25.22 -6.27
N GLU A 208 2.98 -26.41 -6.74
CA GLU A 208 2.34 -27.47 -5.94
C GLU A 208 3.21 -27.75 -4.71
N THR A 209 2.90 -27.10 -3.58
CA THR A 209 3.69 -27.23 -2.34
C THR A 209 2.81 -27.54 -1.14
N GLY A 210 1.56 -27.99 -1.35
CA GLY A 210 0.72 -28.51 -0.29
C GLY A 210 -0.72 -28.81 -0.74
N SER A 211 -1.59 -29.15 0.22
CA SER A 211 -3.02 -29.42 0.01
C SER A 211 -3.87 -28.18 -0.32
N TYR A 212 -3.23 -27.06 -0.68
CA TYR A 212 -3.85 -25.76 -0.94
C TYR A 212 -3.25 -25.20 -2.23
N TYR A 213 -4.02 -24.42 -3.00
CA TYR A 213 -3.62 -23.87 -4.31
C TYR A 213 -3.58 -24.93 -5.43
N THR A 214 -4.56 -25.85 -5.46
CA THR A 214 -4.71 -26.80 -6.58
C THR A 214 -5.48 -26.17 -7.74
N TRP A 215 -5.43 -26.78 -8.93
CA TRP A 215 -6.20 -26.29 -10.10
C TRP A 215 -7.71 -26.19 -9.86
N GLU A 216 -8.27 -26.95 -8.92
CA GLU A 216 -9.69 -26.93 -8.57
C GLU A 216 -10.09 -25.71 -7.72
N ASP A 217 -9.12 -25.04 -7.09
CA ASP A 217 -9.31 -23.82 -6.30
C ASP A 217 -9.34 -22.53 -7.18
N PHE A 218 -9.28 -22.64 -8.52
CA PHE A 218 -9.10 -21.53 -9.46
C PHE A 218 -10.10 -21.51 -10.62
#